data_AF-A0A077LWK1-F1
#
_entry.id   AF-A0A077LWK1-F1
#
_cell.length_a   1.000
_cell.length_b   1.000
_cell.length_c   1.000
_cell.angle_alpha   90.00
_cell.angle_beta   90.00
_cell.angle_gamma   90.00
#
_symmetry.space_group_name_H-M   'P 1'
#
loop_
_entity.id
_entity.type
_entity.pdbx_description
1 polymer ?
#
loop_
_entity_poly.entity_id
_entity_poly.type
_entity_poly.pdbx_seq_one_letter_code
_entity_poly.pdbx_strand_id
1 'polypeptide(L)'
;MGPEWIDLEGVANMRDLGGLPTTDGGRTAPRRLIRSDNLQTLTEVDVARLVRGLGVRDIVDLRSEAEIHIEGPGPMRRVEGLVHHEHSLFAAPAVASEDALPWHGDDADRTAADYWGDHYLGYLRGRPDSVAAALGVVAHSEGAVVVHCAAGKDRTGTVVGLALDVAGVPHDVIVEDYVATGERIAAVMERLLDRPAYAEHVRGHTVAEQTPVPQAMETILRFVGERGGGGRWLAPRAGLERRPGRAAPGAPPRVVSAPSPRGGRHPHSMSAGHYFLDVSPWPSVVSAAMKASCGTSTRPTIFIRFLPSFCFSSSLRLRVMSPP
;
A
#
# COMPACT_ATOMS: atom_id res chain seq x y z
N MET A 1 15.98 -11.81 -9.46
CA MET A 1 15.47 -11.80 -10.86
C MET A 1 15.58 -10.37 -11.33
N GLY A 2 15.88 -10.12 -12.60
CA GLY A 2 15.92 -8.75 -13.11
C GLY A 2 14.53 -8.09 -13.13
N PRO A 3 14.46 -6.76 -13.26
CA PRO A 3 13.19 -6.03 -13.43
C PRO A 3 12.39 -6.52 -14.64
N GLU A 4 11.06 -6.65 -14.49
CA GLU A 4 10.14 -7.04 -15.57
C GLU A 4 9.77 -5.81 -16.43
N TRP A 5 10.74 -5.35 -17.23
CA TRP A 5 10.60 -4.21 -18.13
C TRP A 5 9.42 -4.38 -19.10
N ILE A 6 8.60 -3.33 -19.25
CA ILE A 6 7.53 -3.23 -20.24
C ILE A 6 7.99 -2.19 -21.27
N ASP A 7 8.78 -2.63 -22.26
CA ASP A 7 9.23 -1.76 -23.33
C ASP A 7 8.04 -1.34 -24.23
N LEU A 8 7.84 -0.03 -24.36
CA LEU A 8 6.81 0.68 -25.14
C LEU A 8 7.50 1.87 -25.82
N GLU A 9 6.90 2.45 -26.86
CA GLU A 9 7.51 3.60 -27.54
C GLU A 9 7.44 4.87 -26.66
N GLY A 10 6.29 5.09 -26.03
CA GLY A 10 6.03 6.30 -25.25
C GLY A 10 6.46 6.31 -23.78
N VAL A 11 7.28 5.37 -23.30
CA VAL A 11 7.86 5.34 -21.93
C VAL A 11 9.23 4.65 -21.91
N ALA A 12 10.08 4.97 -20.92
CA ALA A 12 11.42 4.37 -20.77
C ALA A 12 11.65 3.61 -19.46
N ASN A 13 10.87 3.87 -18.41
CA ASN A 13 11.07 3.36 -17.06
C ASN A 13 9.84 2.57 -16.56
N MET A 14 9.13 1.91 -17.48
CA MET A 14 7.94 1.14 -17.16
C MET A 14 8.25 -0.33 -16.85
N ARG A 15 7.72 -0.86 -15.74
CA ARG A 15 7.82 -2.29 -15.38
C ARG A 15 6.66 -2.77 -14.51
N ASP A 16 6.34 -4.06 -14.62
CA ASP A 16 5.43 -4.75 -13.69
C ASP A 16 6.20 -5.11 -12.42
N LEU A 17 5.53 -5.05 -11.27
CA LEU A 17 6.08 -5.41 -9.97
C LEU A 17 5.48 -6.72 -9.44
N GLY A 18 4.99 -7.57 -10.35
CA GLY A 18 4.57 -8.94 -10.09
C GLY A 18 5.74 -9.87 -9.74
N GLY A 19 5.43 -10.99 -9.10
CA GLY A 19 6.40 -12.07 -8.84
C GLY A 19 7.44 -11.78 -7.76
N LEU A 20 7.54 -10.57 -7.22
CA LEU A 20 8.47 -10.21 -6.14
C LEU A 20 8.16 -11.05 -4.89
N PRO A 21 9.16 -11.65 -4.23
CA PRO A 21 8.94 -12.48 -3.05
C PRO A 21 8.45 -11.64 -1.86
N THR A 22 7.64 -12.24 -0.99
CA THR A 22 7.25 -11.63 0.30
C THR A 22 7.85 -12.41 1.47
N THR A 23 8.04 -11.72 2.60
CA THR A 23 8.66 -12.25 3.84
C THR A 23 7.93 -13.44 4.47
N ASP A 24 6.66 -13.66 4.12
CA ASP A 24 5.84 -14.80 4.51
C ASP A 24 5.81 -15.95 3.47
N GLY A 25 6.69 -15.90 2.46
CA GLY A 25 6.83 -16.92 1.41
C GLY A 25 5.85 -16.79 0.24
N GLY A 26 5.01 -15.77 0.24
CA GLY A 26 4.15 -15.40 -0.88
C GLY A 26 4.89 -14.64 -2.00
N ARG A 27 4.11 -14.07 -2.93
CA ARG A 27 4.58 -13.18 -3.99
C ARG A 27 3.59 -12.06 -4.28
N THR A 28 4.08 -10.95 -4.82
CA THR A 28 3.22 -9.98 -5.51
C THR A 28 2.56 -10.59 -6.75
N ALA A 29 1.33 -10.20 -7.04
CA ALA A 29 0.59 -10.70 -8.19
C ALA A 29 0.92 -9.89 -9.46
N PRO A 30 1.08 -10.55 -10.62
CA PRO A 30 1.38 -9.87 -11.89
C PRO A 30 0.20 -9.01 -12.35
N ARG A 31 0.52 -7.92 -13.05
CA ARG A 31 -0.43 -6.92 -13.59
C ARG A 31 -1.34 -6.35 -12.51
N ARG A 32 -0.73 -5.96 -11.39
CA ARG A 32 -1.40 -5.32 -10.25
C ARG A 32 -0.85 -3.95 -9.93
N LEU A 33 0.47 -3.83 -9.86
CA LEU A 33 1.18 -2.57 -9.70
C LEU A 33 2.25 -2.46 -10.78
N ILE A 34 2.05 -1.50 -11.67
CA ILE A 34 3.00 -1.10 -12.70
C ILE A 34 3.54 0.27 -12.29
N ARG A 35 4.84 0.48 -12.40
CA ARG A 35 5.47 1.81 -12.22
C ARG A 35 5.95 2.33 -13.56
N SER A 36 6.00 3.66 -13.73
CA SER A 36 6.40 4.31 -14.99
C SER A 36 7.00 5.71 -14.82
N ASP A 37 7.76 6.16 -15.83
CA ASP A 37 7.97 7.58 -16.15
C ASP A 37 6.71 8.21 -16.78
N ASN A 38 6.84 9.48 -17.16
CA ASN A 38 5.82 10.33 -17.76
C ASN A 38 5.12 9.67 -18.97
N LEU A 39 3.78 9.70 -18.95
CA LEU A 39 2.90 9.02 -19.91
C LEU A 39 2.48 9.88 -21.11
N GLN A 40 2.99 11.11 -21.27
CA GLN A 40 2.51 12.07 -22.27
C GLN A 40 2.82 11.67 -23.72
N THR A 41 3.84 10.82 -23.94
CA THR A 41 4.28 10.38 -25.28
C THR A 41 3.77 8.99 -25.68
N LEU A 42 2.88 8.36 -24.89
CA LEU A 42 2.26 7.09 -25.25
C LEU A 42 1.57 7.15 -26.62
N THR A 43 1.93 6.24 -27.51
CA THR A 43 1.20 6.05 -28.77
C THR A 43 -0.15 5.38 -28.50
N GLU A 44 -1.09 5.47 -29.44
CA GLU A 44 -2.37 4.75 -29.35
C GLU A 44 -2.17 3.22 -29.30
N VAL A 45 -1.03 2.71 -29.79
CA VAL A 45 -0.62 1.29 -29.66
C VAL A 45 -0.17 0.97 -28.23
N ASP A 46 0.61 1.85 -27.61
CA ASP A 46 1.03 1.69 -26.22
C ASP A 46 -0.19 1.75 -25.28
N VAL A 47 -1.06 2.76 -25.45
CA VAL A 47 -2.34 2.89 -24.72
C VAL A 47 -3.17 1.62 -24.84
N ALA A 48 -3.32 1.09 -26.07
CA ALA A 48 -4.01 -0.16 -26.31
C ALA A 48 -3.39 -1.36 -25.57
N ARG A 49 -2.06 -1.47 -25.53
CA ARG A 49 -1.33 -2.54 -24.83
C ARG A 49 -1.51 -2.44 -23.31
N LEU A 50 -1.46 -1.23 -22.73
CA LEU A 50 -1.73 -0.99 -21.31
C LEU A 50 -3.16 -1.40 -20.93
N VAL A 51 -4.15 -0.87 -21.63
CA VAL A 51 -5.57 -1.05 -21.27
C VAL A 51 -6.05 -2.47 -21.56
N ARG A 52 -5.77 -3.02 -22.76
CA ARG A 52 -6.31 -4.32 -23.19
C ARG A 52 -5.40 -5.50 -22.89
N GLY A 53 -4.07 -5.32 -22.98
CA GLY A 53 -3.10 -6.40 -22.73
C GLY A 53 -2.76 -6.55 -21.25
N LEU A 54 -2.47 -5.43 -20.58
CA LEU A 54 -2.10 -5.43 -19.15
C LEU A 54 -3.30 -5.25 -18.22
N GLY A 55 -4.46 -4.82 -18.72
CA GLY A 55 -5.67 -4.67 -17.91
C GLY A 55 -5.62 -3.46 -16.97
N VAL A 56 -4.95 -2.38 -17.39
CA VAL A 56 -4.86 -1.12 -16.62
C VAL A 56 -6.25 -0.51 -16.45
N ARG A 57 -6.59 -0.17 -15.20
CA ARG A 57 -7.89 0.42 -14.79
C ARG A 57 -7.75 1.75 -14.07
N ASP A 58 -6.63 1.97 -13.39
CA ASP A 58 -6.37 3.16 -12.60
C ASP A 58 -5.00 3.73 -12.93
N ILE A 59 -4.92 5.05 -13.07
CA ILE A 59 -3.68 5.82 -13.16
C ILE A 59 -3.54 6.64 -11.88
N VAL A 60 -2.41 6.50 -11.19
CA VAL A 60 -2.02 7.37 -10.09
C VAL A 60 -0.95 8.33 -10.61
N ASP A 61 -1.34 9.59 -10.80
CA ASP A 61 -0.47 10.66 -11.29
C ASP A 61 0.06 11.46 -10.09
N LEU A 62 1.37 11.35 -9.82
CA LEU A 62 2.05 12.01 -8.70
C LEU A 62 2.71 13.34 -9.11
N ARG A 63 2.41 13.85 -10.31
CA ARG A 63 2.87 15.17 -10.79
C ARG A 63 2.31 16.32 -9.95
N SER A 64 2.99 17.46 -9.92
CA SER A 64 2.40 18.70 -9.39
C SER A 64 1.33 19.24 -10.32
N GLU A 65 0.45 20.09 -9.79
CA GLU A 65 -0.55 20.78 -10.61
C GLU A 65 0.10 21.66 -11.68
N ALA A 66 1.26 22.25 -11.40
CA ALA A 66 2.08 22.96 -12.39
C ALA A 66 2.56 22.03 -13.53
N GLU A 67 3.12 20.86 -13.21
CA GLU A 67 3.52 19.85 -14.21
C GLU A 67 2.34 19.36 -15.06
N ILE A 68 1.17 19.13 -14.44
CA ILE A 68 -0.05 18.69 -15.15
C ILE A 68 -0.59 19.82 -16.05
N HIS A 69 -0.58 21.06 -15.55
CA HIS A 69 -1.05 22.24 -16.30
C HIS A 69 -0.20 22.52 -17.54
N ILE A 70 1.13 22.55 -17.38
CA ILE A 70 2.08 22.89 -18.45
C ILE A 70 2.13 21.79 -19.51
N GLU A 71 2.13 20.51 -19.11
CA GLU A 71 2.19 19.40 -20.06
C GLU A 71 0.84 19.05 -20.70
N GLY A 72 -0.28 19.50 -20.11
CA GLY A 72 -1.64 19.24 -20.60
C GLY A 72 -2.12 17.79 -20.48
N PRO A 73 -3.28 17.45 -21.08
CA PRO A 73 -3.91 16.14 -20.95
C PRO A 73 -3.27 15.08 -21.86
N GLY A 74 -2.73 14.03 -21.25
CA GLY A 74 -2.07 12.93 -21.96
C GLY A 74 -2.99 11.94 -22.69
N PRO A 75 -2.42 11.05 -23.52
CA PRO A 75 -3.17 10.04 -24.27
C PRO A 75 -4.12 9.20 -23.40
N MET A 76 -3.66 8.79 -22.21
CA MET A 76 -4.48 8.02 -21.25
C MET A 76 -5.71 8.77 -20.74
N ARG A 77 -5.76 10.12 -20.77
CA ARG A 77 -6.95 10.89 -20.37
C ARG A 77 -8.10 10.78 -21.39
N ARG A 78 -7.84 10.29 -22.60
CA ARG A 78 -8.86 10.06 -23.65
C ARG A 78 -9.51 8.68 -23.58
N VAL A 79 -9.03 7.78 -22.72
CA VAL A 79 -9.52 6.40 -22.61
C VAL A 79 -10.78 6.34 -21.75
N GLU A 80 -11.89 5.91 -22.35
CA GLU A 80 -13.14 5.66 -21.62
C GLU A 80 -12.98 4.50 -20.61
N GLY A 81 -13.53 4.67 -19.41
CA GLY A 81 -13.51 3.65 -18.35
C GLY A 81 -12.17 3.49 -17.63
N LEU A 82 -11.21 4.39 -17.86
CA LEU A 82 -9.97 4.50 -17.09
C LEU A 82 -10.09 5.59 -16.02
N VAL A 83 -9.79 5.27 -14.76
CA VAL A 83 -9.88 6.21 -13.65
C VAL A 83 -8.52 6.89 -13.44
N HIS A 84 -8.52 8.22 -13.31
CA HIS A 84 -7.32 9.01 -13.04
C HIS A 84 -7.37 9.60 -11.63
N HIS A 85 -6.33 9.35 -10.85
CA HIS A 85 -6.18 9.77 -9.46
C HIS A 85 -4.99 10.73 -9.36
N GLU A 86 -5.26 12.02 -9.23
CA GLU A 86 -4.23 13.05 -9.06
C GLU A 86 -3.83 13.11 -7.58
N HIS A 87 -2.67 12.56 -7.27
CA HIS A 87 -2.15 12.41 -5.91
C HIS A 87 -0.75 13.01 -5.82
N SER A 88 -0.68 14.32 -6.07
CA SER A 88 0.58 15.05 -5.98
C SER A 88 1.20 14.95 -4.59
N LEU A 89 2.52 14.75 -4.53
CA LEU A 89 3.27 14.75 -3.28
C LEU A 89 3.74 16.17 -2.86
N PHE A 90 3.40 17.18 -3.66
CA PHE A 90 3.62 18.60 -3.35
C PHE A 90 2.30 19.26 -2.91
N ALA A 91 2.39 20.44 -2.30
CA ALA A 91 1.19 21.25 -2.03
C ALA A 91 0.65 21.87 -3.33
N ALA A 92 -0.67 22.08 -3.39
CA ALA A 92 -1.30 22.82 -4.47
C ALA A 92 -0.78 24.27 -4.48
N PRO A 93 -0.26 24.80 -5.60
CA PRO A 93 0.11 26.21 -5.70
C PRO A 93 -1.14 27.08 -5.83
N ALA A 94 -1.04 28.38 -5.50
CA ALA A 94 -2.14 29.32 -5.73
C ALA A 94 -2.43 29.55 -7.22
N VAL A 95 -1.41 29.41 -8.07
CA VAL A 95 -1.47 29.46 -9.53
C VAL A 95 -0.54 28.38 -10.06
N ALA A 96 -1.02 27.55 -11.00
CA ALA A 96 -0.18 26.61 -11.72
C ALA A 96 0.58 27.34 -12.85
N SER A 97 1.85 27.64 -12.62
CA SER A 97 2.76 28.32 -13.56
C SER A 97 4.14 27.65 -13.56
N GLU A 98 5.05 28.10 -14.44
CA GLU A 98 6.44 27.63 -14.46
C GLU A 98 7.11 27.86 -13.10
N ASP A 99 6.99 29.06 -12.51
CA ASP A 99 7.50 29.38 -11.15
C ASP A 99 7.00 28.43 -10.04
N ALA A 100 5.91 27.71 -10.26
CA ALA A 100 5.33 26.74 -9.33
C ALA A 100 5.80 25.30 -9.57
N LEU A 101 6.71 25.03 -10.51
CA LEU A 101 7.29 23.70 -10.67
C LEU A 101 8.19 23.34 -9.47
N PRO A 102 8.24 22.06 -9.02
CA PRO A 102 8.84 21.69 -7.75
C PRO A 102 10.36 21.86 -7.59
N TRP A 103 11.05 22.37 -8.60
CA TRP A 103 12.50 22.59 -8.66
C TRP A 103 12.90 24.05 -8.89
N HIS A 104 11.96 24.99 -9.03
CA HIS A 104 12.32 26.42 -9.03
C HIS A 104 12.64 26.88 -7.60
N GLY A 105 13.72 27.65 -7.46
CA GLY A 105 14.22 28.11 -6.17
C GLY A 105 14.84 27.02 -5.29
N ASP A 106 15.10 25.83 -5.83
CA ASP A 106 15.74 24.71 -5.11
C ASP A 106 17.28 24.88 -5.09
N ASP A 107 17.77 25.80 -4.25
CA ASP A 107 19.21 26.02 -3.98
C ASP A 107 19.83 24.91 -3.09
N ALA A 108 19.15 23.78 -2.88
CA ALA A 108 19.60 22.75 -1.95
C ALA A 108 20.82 21.98 -2.46
N ASP A 109 21.78 21.72 -1.56
CA ASP A 109 22.94 20.88 -1.85
C ASP A 109 22.53 19.41 -2.02
N ARG A 110 22.30 19.02 -3.28
CA ARG A 110 21.96 17.65 -3.69
C ARG A 110 23.08 16.63 -3.48
N THR A 111 24.30 17.09 -3.14
CA THR A 111 25.46 16.23 -2.88
C THR A 111 25.56 15.82 -1.42
N ALA A 112 24.83 16.48 -0.51
CA ALA A 112 24.75 16.09 0.89
C ALA A 112 24.22 14.65 1.02
N ALA A 113 24.93 13.81 1.77
CA ALA A 113 24.73 12.35 1.78
C ALA A 113 23.29 11.91 2.09
N ASP A 114 22.59 12.64 2.95
CA ASP A 114 21.22 12.34 3.39
C ASP A 114 20.14 13.08 2.56
N TYR A 115 20.51 13.97 1.63
CA TYR A 115 19.60 14.88 0.92
C TYR A 115 18.36 14.18 0.36
N TRP A 116 18.56 13.15 -0.47
CA TRP A 116 17.47 12.43 -1.10
C TRP A 116 16.59 11.67 -0.10
N GLY A 117 17.20 11.16 0.98
CA GLY A 117 16.46 10.53 2.08
C GLY A 117 15.53 11.53 2.77
N ASP A 118 16.06 12.68 3.18
CA ASP A 118 15.25 13.72 3.82
C ASP A 118 14.23 14.37 2.88
N HIS A 119 14.54 14.53 1.59
CA HIS A 119 13.61 15.01 0.56
C HIS A 119 12.40 14.05 0.43
N TYR A 120 12.63 12.73 0.40
CA TYR A 120 11.55 11.74 0.34
C TYR A 120 10.76 11.64 1.65
N LEU A 121 11.42 11.80 2.81
CA LEU A 121 10.73 11.97 4.10
C LEU A 121 9.91 13.28 4.12
N GLY A 122 10.33 14.30 3.37
CA GLY A 122 9.57 15.53 3.11
C GLY A 122 8.19 15.25 2.53
N TYR A 123 8.08 14.40 1.49
CA TYR A 123 6.78 13.99 0.93
C TYR A 123 5.86 13.37 1.98
N LEU A 124 6.41 12.47 2.83
CA LEU A 124 5.66 11.81 3.89
C LEU A 124 5.22 12.75 5.03
N ARG A 125 5.98 13.82 5.28
CA ARG A 125 5.66 14.85 6.29
C ARG A 125 4.64 15.87 5.73
N GLY A 126 4.80 16.28 4.48
CA GLY A 126 4.00 17.33 3.84
C GLY A 126 2.67 16.86 3.24
N ARG A 127 2.63 15.68 2.59
CA ARG A 127 1.44 15.12 1.93
C ARG A 127 1.12 13.67 2.35
N PRO A 128 1.00 13.36 3.66
CA PRO A 128 0.66 12.01 4.13
C PRO A 128 -0.73 11.54 3.67
N ASP A 129 -1.64 12.47 3.41
CA ASP A 129 -2.95 12.26 2.81
C ASP A 129 -2.84 11.69 1.38
N SER A 130 -1.99 12.30 0.56
CA SER A 130 -1.81 11.97 -0.85
C SER A 130 -1.11 10.62 -1.03
N VAL A 131 -0.07 10.37 -0.21
CA VAL A 131 0.59 9.05 -0.16
C VAL A 131 -0.39 7.96 0.27
N ALA A 132 -1.22 8.22 1.29
CA ALA A 132 -2.22 7.26 1.75
C ALA A 132 -3.30 6.98 0.69
N ALA A 133 -3.77 8.01 -0.03
CA ALA A 133 -4.74 7.86 -1.10
C ALA A 133 -4.17 7.02 -2.26
N ALA A 134 -2.93 7.30 -2.70
CA ALA A 134 -2.23 6.51 -3.73
C ALA A 134 -2.07 5.03 -3.33
N LEU A 135 -1.69 4.74 -2.09
CA LEU A 135 -1.64 3.37 -1.56
C LEU A 135 -3.03 2.72 -1.52
N GLY A 136 -4.07 3.50 -1.22
CA GLY A 136 -5.47 3.07 -1.26
C GLY A 136 -5.91 2.61 -2.66
N VAL A 137 -5.56 3.34 -3.72
CA VAL A 137 -5.84 2.97 -5.12
C VAL A 137 -5.16 1.65 -5.48
N VAL A 138 -3.85 1.53 -5.21
CA VAL A 138 -3.04 0.33 -5.51
C VAL A 138 -3.61 -0.93 -4.86
N ALA A 139 -4.10 -0.82 -3.63
CA ALA A 139 -4.64 -1.96 -2.89
C ALA A 139 -6.03 -2.39 -3.36
N HIS A 140 -6.90 -1.44 -3.71
CA HIS A 140 -8.34 -1.69 -3.95
C HIS A 140 -8.74 -1.85 -5.41
N SER A 141 -7.98 -1.30 -6.37
CA SER A 141 -8.27 -1.37 -7.81
C SER A 141 -8.61 -2.78 -8.28
N GLU A 142 -9.57 -2.92 -9.20
CA GLU A 142 -9.93 -4.23 -9.75
C GLU A 142 -8.99 -4.72 -10.85
N GLY A 143 -8.17 -3.84 -11.43
CA GLY A 143 -7.19 -4.17 -12.49
C GLY A 143 -5.76 -3.80 -12.13
N ALA A 144 -4.93 -3.58 -13.16
CA ALA A 144 -3.59 -3.04 -12.97
C ALA A 144 -3.65 -1.53 -12.67
N VAL A 145 -2.84 -1.07 -11.73
CA VAL A 145 -2.63 0.35 -11.45
C VAL A 145 -1.29 0.79 -12.02
N VAL A 146 -1.25 1.89 -12.78
CA VAL A 146 0.02 2.53 -13.17
C VAL A 146 0.28 3.71 -12.23
N VAL A 147 1.39 3.66 -11.49
CA VAL A 147 1.87 4.78 -10.67
C VAL A 147 3.00 5.49 -11.40
N HIS A 148 2.86 6.79 -11.65
CA HIS A 148 3.88 7.56 -12.37
C HIS A 148 4.08 8.98 -11.83
N CYS A 149 5.17 9.61 -12.29
CA CYS A 149 5.43 11.04 -12.11
C CYS A 149 6.10 11.58 -13.39
N ALA A 150 7.11 12.45 -13.26
CA ALA A 150 8.02 12.85 -14.32
C ALA A 150 8.96 11.71 -14.75
N ALA A 151 10.02 11.45 -13.97
CA ALA A 151 11.05 10.45 -14.30
C ALA A 151 10.68 9.01 -13.88
N GLY A 152 9.60 8.82 -13.12
CA GLY A 152 9.28 7.52 -12.52
C GLY A 152 10.25 7.06 -11.43
N LYS A 153 11.13 7.96 -10.96
CA LYS A 153 12.20 7.71 -9.99
C LYS A 153 11.75 8.03 -8.56
N ASP A 154 11.65 9.31 -8.20
CA ASP A 154 11.57 9.82 -6.83
C ASP A 154 10.20 9.58 -6.16
N ARG A 155 9.19 10.30 -6.65
CA ARG A 155 7.81 10.26 -6.14
C ARG A 155 7.17 8.89 -6.37
N THR A 156 7.34 8.35 -7.58
CA THR A 156 6.93 6.99 -7.93
C THR A 156 7.64 5.97 -7.05
N GLY A 157 8.96 6.05 -6.91
CA GLY A 157 9.73 5.14 -6.05
C GLY A 157 9.30 5.20 -4.60
N THR A 158 9.00 6.40 -4.07
CA THR A 158 8.44 6.58 -2.72
C THR A 158 7.11 5.81 -2.58
N VAL A 159 6.12 6.08 -3.43
CA VAL A 159 4.80 5.41 -3.33
C VAL A 159 4.89 3.90 -3.58
N VAL A 160 5.69 3.48 -4.56
CA VAL A 160 5.93 2.07 -4.89
C VAL A 160 6.62 1.33 -3.75
N GLY A 161 7.73 1.86 -3.20
CA GLY A 161 8.47 1.21 -2.13
C GLY A 161 7.62 1.01 -0.89
N LEU A 162 6.75 1.98 -0.58
CA LEU A 162 5.76 1.88 0.48
C LEU A 162 4.66 0.85 0.17
N ALA A 163 4.19 0.74 -1.08
CA ALA A 163 3.23 -0.28 -1.48
C ALA A 163 3.82 -1.69 -1.36
N LEU A 164 5.09 -1.88 -1.72
CA LEU A 164 5.83 -3.13 -1.60
C LEU A 164 6.11 -3.50 -0.13
N ASP A 165 6.47 -2.53 0.72
CA ASP A 165 6.64 -2.73 2.17
C ASP A 165 5.31 -3.08 2.86
N VAL A 166 4.21 -2.42 2.50
CA VAL A 166 2.84 -2.80 2.93
C VAL A 166 2.47 -4.21 2.43
N ALA A 167 2.93 -4.58 1.24
CA ALA A 167 2.82 -5.94 0.72
C ALA A 167 3.90 -6.91 1.27
N GLY A 168 4.71 -6.49 2.25
CA GLY A 168 5.68 -7.34 2.95
C GLY A 168 6.80 -7.90 2.07
N VAL A 169 7.15 -7.21 0.98
CA VAL A 169 8.34 -7.50 0.18
C VAL A 169 9.60 -7.16 1.01
N PRO A 170 10.66 -7.98 0.99
CA PRO A 170 11.93 -7.68 1.68
C PRO A 170 12.54 -6.33 1.25
N HIS A 171 13.14 -5.60 2.19
CA HIS A 171 13.65 -4.24 1.95
C HIS A 171 14.78 -4.17 0.93
N ASP A 172 15.65 -5.18 0.89
CA ASP A 172 16.67 -5.37 -0.14
C ASP A 172 16.04 -5.47 -1.54
N VAL A 173 14.97 -6.28 -1.70
CA VAL A 173 14.24 -6.41 -2.97
C VAL A 173 13.54 -5.10 -3.39
N ILE A 174 13.07 -4.30 -2.43
CA ILE A 174 12.49 -2.97 -2.71
C ILE A 174 13.57 -1.98 -3.17
N VAL A 175 14.74 -2.02 -2.54
CA VAL A 175 15.90 -1.20 -2.94
C VAL A 175 16.39 -1.62 -4.33
N GLU A 176 16.47 -2.92 -4.64
CA GLU A 176 16.78 -3.45 -5.97
C GLU A 176 15.82 -2.90 -7.05
N ASP A 177 14.50 -2.97 -6.84
CA ASP A 177 13.52 -2.36 -7.76
C ASP A 177 13.75 -0.85 -7.93
N TYR A 178 13.99 -0.14 -6.83
CA TYR A 178 14.19 1.30 -6.87
C TYR A 178 15.44 1.70 -7.67
N VAL A 179 16.58 1.04 -7.44
CA VAL A 179 17.84 1.37 -8.16
C VAL A 179 17.84 0.90 -9.62
N ALA A 180 17.00 -0.07 -9.99
CA ALA A 180 16.85 -0.51 -11.39
C ALA A 180 16.46 0.62 -12.35
N THR A 181 15.85 1.72 -11.86
CA THR A 181 15.62 2.93 -12.67
C THR A 181 16.92 3.56 -13.19
N GLY A 182 18.07 3.31 -12.56
CA GLY A 182 19.39 3.71 -13.07
C GLY A 182 19.75 3.08 -14.43
N GLU A 183 19.25 1.89 -14.74
CA GLU A 183 19.43 1.24 -16.06
C GLU A 183 18.77 2.03 -17.20
N ARG A 184 17.73 2.83 -16.87
CA ARG A 184 16.89 3.55 -17.84
C ARG A 184 16.99 5.07 -17.74
N ILE A 185 17.75 5.60 -16.78
CA ILE A 185 17.72 7.04 -16.44
C ILE A 185 18.15 7.94 -17.61
N ALA A 186 19.12 7.52 -18.43
CA ALA A 186 19.54 8.27 -19.61
C ALA A 186 18.39 8.42 -20.63
N ALA A 187 17.68 7.34 -20.95
CA ALA A 187 16.54 7.36 -21.87
C ALA A 187 15.34 8.15 -21.29
N VAL A 188 15.14 8.11 -19.97
CA VAL A 188 14.15 8.97 -19.29
C VAL A 188 14.52 10.45 -19.45
N MET A 189 15.77 10.83 -19.20
CA MET A 189 16.22 12.21 -19.37
C MET A 189 16.06 12.69 -20.81
N GLU A 190 16.49 11.89 -21.78
CA GLU A 190 16.33 12.17 -23.21
C GLU A 190 14.87 12.49 -23.57
N ARG A 191 13.92 11.66 -23.14
CA ARG A 191 12.48 11.88 -23.36
C ARG A 191 11.93 13.13 -22.68
N LEU A 192 12.48 13.51 -21.52
CA LEU A 192 12.07 14.71 -20.76
C LEU A 192 12.64 16.01 -21.34
N LEU A 193 13.69 15.97 -22.18
CA LEU A 193 14.23 17.17 -22.86
C LEU A 193 13.25 17.79 -23.87
N ASP A 194 12.32 17.00 -24.40
CA ASP A 194 11.27 17.45 -25.34
C ASP A 194 9.98 17.88 -24.63
N ARG A 195 9.94 17.90 -23.30
CA ARG A 195 8.74 18.17 -22.51
C ARG A 195 8.78 19.58 -21.90
N PRO A 196 7.83 20.49 -22.19
CA PRO A 196 7.89 21.88 -21.74
C PRO A 196 8.15 22.07 -20.24
N ALA A 197 7.51 21.28 -19.37
CA ALA A 197 7.71 21.42 -17.92
C ALA A 197 9.12 21.03 -17.48
N TYR A 198 9.77 20.08 -18.15
CA TYR A 198 10.97 19.41 -17.66
C TYR A 198 12.25 19.82 -18.38
N ALA A 199 12.14 20.33 -19.61
CA ALA A 199 13.27 20.50 -20.52
C ALA A 199 14.39 21.39 -19.97
N GLU A 200 14.06 22.50 -19.32
CA GLU A 200 15.07 23.39 -18.71
C GLU A 200 15.80 22.70 -17.56
N HIS A 201 15.05 22.15 -16.60
CA HIS A 201 15.61 21.45 -15.45
C HIS A 201 16.52 20.28 -15.85
N VAL A 202 16.09 19.48 -16.84
CA VAL A 202 16.86 18.31 -17.29
C VAL A 202 18.16 18.70 -18.00
N ARG A 203 18.19 19.81 -18.76
CA ARG A 203 19.44 20.32 -19.37
C ARG A 203 20.51 20.71 -18.33
N GLY A 204 20.09 21.11 -17.13
CA GLY A 204 20.98 21.49 -16.04
C GLY A 204 21.60 20.32 -15.27
N HIS A 205 21.26 19.07 -15.56
CA HIS A 205 21.67 17.90 -14.78
C HIS A 205 22.28 16.79 -15.63
N THR A 206 23.16 16.00 -15.01
CA THR A 206 23.80 14.82 -15.60
C THR A 206 23.08 13.51 -15.27
N VAL A 207 23.32 12.48 -16.08
CA VAL A 207 22.87 11.10 -15.82
C VAL A 207 23.33 10.61 -14.44
N ALA A 208 24.54 10.98 -14.00
CA ALA A 208 25.09 10.57 -12.71
C ALA A 208 24.29 11.16 -11.53
N GLU A 209 24.02 12.47 -11.55
CA GLU A 209 23.21 13.15 -10.52
C GLU A 209 21.75 12.67 -10.49
N GLN A 210 21.24 12.22 -11.64
CA GLN A 210 19.88 11.70 -11.75
C GLN A 210 19.78 10.19 -11.46
N THR A 211 20.89 9.47 -11.35
CA THR A 211 20.88 8.03 -11.03
C THR A 211 20.38 7.79 -9.60
N PRO A 212 19.41 6.87 -9.36
CA PRO A 212 18.92 6.58 -8.02
C PRO A 212 20.00 5.97 -7.11
N VAL A 213 20.18 6.51 -5.91
CA VAL A 213 21.09 5.98 -4.89
C VAL A 213 20.32 5.16 -3.83
N PRO A 214 20.75 3.92 -3.48
CA PRO A 214 19.98 3.01 -2.63
C PRO A 214 19.65 3.59 -1.25
N GLN A 215 20.57 4.38 -0.68
CA GLN A 215 20.47 5.01 0.64
C GLN A 215 19.21 5.89 0.80
N ALA A 216 18.72 6.47 -0.30
CA ALA A 216 17.50 7.28 -0.29
C ALA A 216 16.26 6.42 0.01
N MET A 217 16.16 5.24 -0.61
CA MET A 217 15.06 4.29 -0.37
C MET A 217 15.20 3.60 0.99
N GLU A 218 16.42 3.17 1.36
CA GLU A 218 16.71 2.62 2.68
C GLU A 218 16.27 3.55 3.82
N THR A 219 16.42 4.86 3.63
CA THR A 219 16.05 5.87 4.64
C THR A 219 14.54 5.98 4.84
N ILE A 220 13.74 5.88 3.78
CA ILE A 220 12.27 5.76 3.89
C ILE A 220 11.93 4.46 4.63
N LEU A 221 12.47 3.33 4.16
CA LEU A 221 12.12 2.00 4.67
C LEU A 221 12.48 1.84 6.16
N ARG A 222 13.62 2.41 6.58
CA ARG A 222 14.03 2.51 8.00
C ARG A 222 13.05 3.33 8.82
N PHE A 223 12.72 4.54 8.37
CA PHE A 223 11.75 5.43 9.04
C PHE A 223 10.37 4.77 9.22
N VAL A 224 9.92 4.01 8.23
CA VAL A 224 8.66 3.26 8.27
C VAL A 224 8.78 2.02 9.19
N GLY A 225 9.89 1.29 9.10
CA GLY A 225 10.20 0.13 9.94
C GLY A 225 10.20 0.44 11.44
N GLU A 226 10.82 1.56 11.85
CA GLU A 226 10.80 2.08 13.23
C GLU A 226 9.38 2.30 13.79
N ARG A 227 8.41 2.58 12.91
CA ARG A 227 7.00 2.81 13.26
C ARG A 227 6.18 1.51 13.21
N GLY A 228 6.85 0.38 12.94
CA GLY A 228 6.31 -0.97 12.86
C GLY A 228 5.90 -1.41 11.44
N GLY A 229 6.52 -0.83 10.41
CA GLY A 229 6.28 -1.13 9.00
C GLY A 229 5.04 -0.42 8.42
N GLY A 230 4.96 -0.35 7.10
CA GLY A 230 3.88 0.29 6.35
C GLY A 230 2.54 -0.35 6.63
N GLY A 231 2.52 -1.69 6.80
CA GLY A 231 1.34 -2.45 7.24
C GLY A 231 0.77 -2.05 8.61
N ARG A 232 1.52 -1.29 9.43
CA ARG A 232 1.05 -0.72 10.71
C ARG A 232 0.91 0.81 10.67
N TRP A 233 1.82 1.50 9.99
CA TRP A 233 1.90 2.97 10.00
C TRP A 233 1.10 3.65 8.89
N LEU A 234 1.06 3.06 7.68
CA LEU A 234 0.40 3.60 6.50
C LEU A 234 -0.95 2.94 6.23
N ALA A 235 -1.05 1.62 6.46
CA ALA A 235 -2.26 0.86 6.16
C ALA A 235 -3.54 1.47 6.76
N PRO A 236 -3.63 1.88 8.04
CA PRO A 236 -4.85 2.50 8.57
C PRO A 236 -5.22 3.82 7.87
N ARG A 237 -4.22 4.62 7.47
CA ARG A 237 -4.42 5.91 6.79
C ARG A 237 -4.91 5.73 5.35
N ALA A 238 -4.49 4.65 4.70
CA ALA A 238 -4.90 4.27 3.36
C ALA A 238 -6.22 3.45 3.32
N GLY A 239 -6.94 3.32 4.45
CA GLY A 239 -8.15 2.50 4.56
C GLY A 239 -7.90 0.98 4.52
N LEU A 240 -6.65 0.54 4.65
CA LEU A 240 -6.18 -0.84 4.56
C LEU A 240 -6.23 -1.55 5.92
N GLU A 241 -7.27 -1.28 6.69
CA GLU A 241 -7.42 -1.84 8.03
C GLU A 241 -7.50 -3.38 8.00
N ARG A 242 -7.00 -4.00 9.07
CA ARG A 242 -7.08 -5.45 9.24
C ARG A 242 -8.53 -5.86 9.50
N ARG A 243 -9.19 -6.46 8.52
CA ARG A 243 -10.39 -7.26 8.79
C ARG A 243 -9.99 -8.43 9.69
N PRO A 244 -10.65 -8.65 10.84
CA PRO A 244 -10.40 -9.85 11.64
C PRO A 244 -10.72 -11.06 10.76
N GLY A 245 -9.74 -11.94 10.59
CA GLY A 245 -9.88 -13.13 9.77
C GLY A 245 -11.10 -13.93 10.24
N ARG A 246 -12.03 -14.21 9.32
CA ARG A 246 -13.14 -15.12 9.60
C ARG A 246 -12.51 -16.45 9.97
N ALA A 247 -12.65 -16.88 11.22
CA ALA A 247 -12.08 -18.14 11.68
C ALA A 247 -12.51 -19.25 10.70
N ALA A 248 -11.55 -20.05 10.24
CA ALA A 248 -11.86 -21.25 9.49
C ALA A 248 -12.90 -22.05 10.29
N PRO A 249 -13.98 -22.57 9.66
CA PRO A 249 -15.03 -23.26 10.39
C PRO A 249 -14.41 -24.39 11.21
N GLY A 250 -14.46 -24.22 12.53
CA GLY A 250 -13.75 -25.11 13.44
C GLY A 250 -14.18 -26.55 13.20
N ALA A 251 -13.20 -27.46 13.11
CA ALA A 251 -13.48 -28.88 13.00
C ALA A 251 -14.47 -29.28 14.11
N PRO A 252 -15.55 -30.03 13.80
CA PRO A 252 -16.59 -30.33 14.76
C PRO A 252 -15.97 -31.01 15.99
N PRO A 253 -16.40 -30.67 17.21
CA PRO A 253 -15.81 -31.21 18.42
C PRO A 253 -15.89 -32.73 18.39
N ARG A 254 -14.75 -33.40 18.57
CA ARG A 254 -14.71 -34.86 18.70
C ARG A 254 -15.56 -35.26 19.90
N VAL A 255 -16.69 -35.91 19.62
CA VAL A 255 -17.53 -36.51 20.66
C VAL A 255 -16.74 -37.62 21.35
N VAL A 256 -16.31 -37.35 22.59
CA VAL A 256 -15.80 -38.40 23.48
C VAL A 256 -17.01 -39.14 24.03
N SER A 257 -17.12 -40.42 23.68
CA SER A 257 -18.21 -41.29 24.14
C SER A 257 -18.08 -41.59 25.64
N ALA A 258 -19.08 -41.18 26.42
CA ALA A 258 -19.21 -41.58 27.81
C ALA A 258 -19.75 -43.03 27.93
N PRO A 259 -19.39 -43.80 28.97
CA PRO A 259 -19.87 -45.18 29.12
C PRO A 259 -21.35 -45.25 29.48
N SER A 260 -22.05 -46.27 28.97
CA SER A 260 -23.45 -46.55 29.31
C SER A 260 -23.61 -47.12 30.73
N PRO A 261 -24.58 -46.61 31.52
CA PRO A 261 -25.19 -47.34 32.63
C PRO A 261 -26.44 -48.11 32.14
N ARG A 262 -26.62 -49.34 32.63
CA ARG A 262 -27.81 -50.17 32.36
C ARG A 262 -28.90 -49.96 33.41
N GLY A 263 -30.14 -49.73 32.94
CA GLY A 263 -31.39 -50.31 33.49
C GLY A 263 -31.90 -49.90 34.88
N GLY A 264 -33.17 -49.49 34.97
CA GLY A 264 -33.89 -49.33 36.24
C GLY A 264 -35.34 -48.82 36.04
N ARG A 265 -36.33 -49.61 36.48
CA ARG A 265 -37.76 -49.50 36.17
C ARG A 265 -38.52 -48.34 36.85
N HIS A 266 -39.61 -47.89 36.23
CA HIS A 266 -40.79 -47.19 36.80
C HIS A 266 -41.53 -48.04 37.89
N PRO A 267 -42.64 -47.61 38.58
CA PRO A 267 -43.61 -46.52 38.29
C PRO A 267 -44.28 -45.75 39.49
N HIS A 268 -45.27 -44.88 39.17
CA HIS A 268 -46.41 -44.36 40.02
C HIS A 268 -46.12 -43.28 41.12
N SER A 269 -47.03 -42.34 41.50
CA SER A 269 -48.38 -41.94 41.02
C SER A 269 -48.87 -40.54 41.53
N MET A 270 -49.76 -39.89 40.75
CA MET A 270 -50.98 -39.11 41.13
C MET A 270 -51.02 -37.84 42.03
N SER A 271 -51.65 -36.78 41.46
CA SER A 271 -52.65 -35.83 42.07
C SER A 271 -52.21 -34.82 43.15
N ALA A 272 -52.87 -33.67 43.41
CA ALA A 272 -53.80 -32.78 42.67
C ALA A 272 -54.03 -31.46 43.47
N GLY A 273 -54.66 -30.43 42.87
CA GLY A 273 -55.08 -29.16 43.51
C GLY A 273 -54.21 -27.94 43.12
N HIS A 274 -54.61 -26.99 42.26
CA HIS A 274 -55.73 -26.01 42.30
C HIS A 274 -55.61 -25.01 43.48
N TYR A 275 -55.78 -23.66 43.36
CA TYR A 275 -56.43 -22.77 42.37
C TYR A 275 -55.74 -21.37 42.28
N PHE A 276 -55.80 -20.69 41.11
CA PHE A 276 -56.14 -19.26 40.81
C PHE A 276 -55.63 -18.13 41.77
N LEU A 277 -55.18 -16.91 41.42
CA LEU A 277 -55.02 -15.99 40.26
C LEU A 277 -53.96 -14.91 40.71
N ASP A 278 -53.46 -13.93 39.95
CA ASP A 278 -53.13 -13.71 38.51
C ASP A 278 -52.48 -12.29 38.36
N VAL A 279 -52.15 -11.88 37.13
CA VAL A 279 -51.71 -10.55 36.64
C VAL A 279 -50.30 -10.06 37.05
N SER A 280 -49.51 -9.78 36.01
CA SER A 280 -48.21 -9.09 35.98
C SER A 280 -48.40 -7.53 35.98
N PRO A 281 -47.39 -6.62 35.87
CA PRO A 281 -46.00 -6.83 35.46
C PRO A 281 -44.87 -6.05 36.19
N TRP A 282 -43.66 -6.43 35.76
CA TRP A 282 -42.31 -5.90 35.97
C TRP A 282 -42.09 -4.45 35.41
N PRO A 283 -40.89 -3.82 35.49
CA PRO A 283 -39.89 -3.72 36.57
C PRO A 283 -39.19 -2.33 36.68
N SER A 284 -38.23 -2.16 37.60
CA SER A 284 -36.93 -1.52 37.28
C SER A 284 -35.87 -1.74 38.38
N VAL A 285 -34.58 -1.54 38.06
CA VAL A 285 -33.39 -1.97 38.82
C VAL A 285 -32.63 -0.77 39.40
N VAL A 286 -31.96 -0.94 40.55
CA VAL A 286 -31.21 0.12 41.25
C VAL A 286 -29.69 -0.13 41.26
N SER A 287 -28.95 0.83 40.69
CA SER A 287 -27.67 1.45 41.11
C SER A 287 -26.54 0.71 41.87
N ALA A 288 -25.28 0.98 41.44
CA ALA A 288 -24.05 1.17 42.25
C ALA A 288 -23.44 -0.01 43.08
N ALA A 289 -22.16 -0.05 43.48
CA ALA A 289 -20.89 0.55 43.01
C ALA A 289 -19.64 -0.03 43.77
N MET A 290 -18.43 0.20 43.23
CA MET A 290 -17.11 0.38 43.92
C MET A 290 -16.31 -0.75 44.66
N LYS A 291 -15.11 -1.02 44.09
CA LYS A 291 -13.72 -0.94 44.67
C LYS A 291 -13.03 -2.07 45.52
N ALA A 292 -11.68 -2.07 45.36
CA ALA A 292 -10.58 -2.72 46.14
C ALA A 292 -10.38 -4.25 45.96
N SER A 293 -9.19 -4.86 46.12
CA SER A 293 -7.89 -4.42 46.71
C SER A 293 -6.65 -5.14 46.07
N CYS A 294 -5.45 -4.88 46.60
CA CYS A 294 -4.10 -5.23 46.08
C CYS A 294 -3.62 -6.70 46.27
N GLY A 295 -2.56 -7.09 45.54
CA GLY A 295 -1.75 -8.30 45.79
C GLY A 295 -0.42 -8.31 45.01
N THR A 296 0.68 -8.75 45.63
CA THR A 296 2.08 -8.56 45.14
C THR A 296 2.78 -9.81 44.60
N SER A 297 3.52 -9.62 43.50
CA SER A 297 4.82 -10.26 43.15
C SER A 297 5.09 -11.75 43.44
N THR A 298 5.18 -12.55 42.37
CA THR A 298 6.24 -13.58 42.20
C THR A 298 6.54 -13.77 40.70
N ARG A 299 7.83 -13.91 40.33
CA ARG A 299 8.25 -14.55 39.06
C ARG A 299 8.50 -16.03 39.34
N PRO A 300 8.28 -16.93 38.37
CA PRO A 300 9.46 -17.38 37.61
C PRO A 300 9.23 -17.62 36.10
N THR A 301 10.36 -17.74 35.42
CA THR A 301 10.62 -18.22 34.05
C THR A 301 9.59 -19.16 33.39
N ILE A 302 9.22 -18.87 32.14
CA ILE A 302 9.08 -19.85 31.04
C ILE A 302 9.29 -19.12 29.70
N PHE A 303 9.99 -19.76 28.76
CA PHE A 303 10.18 -19.29 27.39
C PHE A 303 8.83 -19.25 26.65
N ILE A 304 8.37 -18.07 26.22
CA ILE A 304 7.44 -17.96 25.11
C ILE A 304 8.27 -17.66 23.86
N ARG A 305 8.29 -18.63 22.92
CA ARG A 305 8.76 -18.40 21.55
C ARG A 305 7.96 -17.24 20.96
N PHE A 306 8.64 -16.19 20.54
CA PHE A 306 8.07 -15.18 19.65
C PHE A 306 7.68 -15.90 18.35
N LEU A 307 6.38 -16.12 18.16
CA LEU A 307 5.81 -16.54 16.89
C LEU A 307 5.30 -15.27 16.19
N PRO A 308 5.98 -14.76 15.16
CA PRO A 308 5.46 -13.67 14.36
C PRO A 308 4.40 -14.22 13.39
N SER A 309 3.17 -14.34 13.86
CA SER A 309 2.01 -14.58 13.00
C SER A 309 1.70 -13.30 12.21
N PHE A 310 2.47 -13.04 11.15
CA PHE A 310 2.28 -11.91 10.24
C PHE A 310 1.05 -12.12 9.33
N CYS A 311 -0.15 -12.02 9.90
CA CYS A 311 -1.37 -11.88 9.11
C CYS A 311 -1.45 -10.46 8.54
N PHE A 312 -0.92 -10.28 7.32
CA PHE A 312 -1.21 -9.11 6.48
C PHE A 312 -2.71 -9.03 6.19
N SER A 313 -3.23 -7.82 5.96
CA SER A 313 -4.65 -7.66 5.63
C SER A 313 -4.97 -8.33 4.29
N SER A 314 -6.03 -9.14 4.27
CA SER A 314 -6.51 -9.82 3.05
C SER A 314 -7.11 -8.86 2.01
N SER A 315 -7.07 -7.54 2.25
CA SER A 315 -7.53 -6.50 1.34
C SER A 315 -6.50 -6.05 0.29
N LEU A 316 -5.20 -6.33 0.44
CA LEU A 316 -4.24 -6.01 -0.63
C LEU A 316 -4.34 -7.00 -1.79
N ARG A 317 -5.04 -6.59 -2.85
CA ARG A 317 -5.05 -7.28 -4.16
C ARG A 317 -3.67 -7.28 -4.87
N LEU A 318 -2.64 -6.68 -4.27
CA LEU A 318 -1.26 -6.68 -4.77
C LEU A 318 -0.54 -8.02 -4.55
N ARG A 319 -1.04 -8.91 -3.69
CA ARG A 319 -0.46 -10.24 -3.46
C ARG A 319 -1.21 -11.32 -4.22
N VAL A 320 -0.49 -12.38 -4.61
CA VAL A 320 -1.13 -13.64 -5.03
C VAL A 320 -1.87 -14.22 -3.83
N MET A 321 -3.19 -14.40 -3.94
CA MET A 321 -3.92 -15.16 -2.94
C MET A 321 -3.57 -16.64 -3.08
N SER A 322 -3.15 -17.28 -1.99
CA SER A 322 -3.11 -18.74 -1.93
C SER A 322 -4.48 -19.31 -2.30
N PRO A 323 -4.56 -20.45 -3.01
CA PRO A 323 -5.83 -21.12 -3.24
C PRO A 323 -6.56 -21.38 -1.90
N PRO A 324 -7.89 -21.19 -1.84
CA PRO A 324 -8.69 -21.41 -0.64
C PRO A 324 -8.80 -22.89 -0.24
#